data_AF-A0A2T6D024-F1
#
_entry.id   AF-A0A2T6D024-F1
#
_cell.length_a   1.000
_cell.length_b   1.000
_cell.length_c   1.000
_cell.angle_alpha   90.00
_cell.angle_beta   90.00
_cell.angle_gamma   90.00
#
_symmetry.space_group_name_H-M   'P 1'
#
loop_
_entity.id
_entity.type
_entity.pdbx_description
1 polymer ?
#
loop_
_entity_poly.entity_id
_entity_poly.type
_entity_poly.pdbx_seq_one_letter_code
_entity_poly.pdbx_strand_id
1 'polypeptide(L)' 'MHNLPVFGLGLFFALAGLGLFAYTLRKTAPAPAPVKKAELRELEARQAETNKLRIAAAVGVVVGAALMVLS' A
#
# COMPACT_ATOMS: atom_id res chain seq x y z
N MET A 1 9.51 -1.59 31.02
CA MET A 1 10.76 -1.69 30.23
C MET A 1 10.41 -1.19 28.84
N HIS A 2 10.86 0.00 28.46
CA HIS A 2 10.56 0.57 27.14
C HIS A 2 11.31 -0.25 26.09
N ASN A 3 10.60 -1.06 25.31
CA ASN A 3 11.21 -1.87 24.27
C ASN A 3 11.40 -1.02 23.01
N LEU A 4 12.34 -0.07 23.11
CA LEU A 4 12.80 0.81 22.04
C LEU A 4 12.99 0.10 20.66
N PRO A 5 13.55 -1.12 20.58
CA PRO A 5 13.66 -1.83 19.30
C PRO A 5 12.31 -2.26 18.70
N VAL A 6 11.32 -2.61 19.52
CA VAL A 6 9.98 -3.01 19.05
C VAL A 6 9.22 -1.80 18.54
N PHE A 7 9.32 -0.67 19.24
CA PHE A 7 8.74 0.60 18.81
C PHE A 7 9.34 1.09 17.48
N GLY A 8 10.66 0.96 17.30
CA GLY A 8 11.34 1.28 16.04
C GLY A 8 10.90 0.40 14.87
N LEU A 9 10.69 -0.90 15.11
CA LEU A 9 10.18 -1.83 14.10
C LEU A 9 8.73 -1.51 13.71
N GLY A 10 7.89 -1.17 14.69
CA GLY A 10 6.52 -0.75 14.47
C GLY A 10 6.44 0.54 13.64
N LEU A 11 7.28 1.53 13.95
CA LEU A 11 7.36 2.78 13.19
C LEU A 11 7.81 2.54 11.74
N PHE A 12 8.79 1.67 11.52
CA PHE A 12 9.24 1.31 10.17
C PHE A 12 8.12 0.67 9.34
N PHE A 13 7.38 -0.30 9.91
CA PHE A 13 6.26 -0.93 9.23
C PHE A 13 5.11 0.04 8.95
N ALA A 14 4.81 0.93 9.91
CA ALA A 14 3.79 1.97 9.73
C ALA A 14 4.16 2.92 8.58
N LEU A 15 5.39 3.42 8.55
CA LEU A 15 5.88 4.33 7.49
C LEU A 15 5.98 3.63 6.14
N ALA A 16 6.48 2.39 6.09
CA ALA A 16 6.58 1.61 4.86
C ALA A 16 5.19 1.29 4.28
N GLY A 17 4.23 0.91 5.13
CA GLY A 17 2.85 0.69 4.72
C GLY A 17 2.17 1.97 4.22
N LEU A 18 2.39 3.10 4.89
CA LEU A 18 1.84 4.39 4.47
C LEU A 18 2.44 4.86 3.13
N GLY A 19 3.76 4.68 2.96
CA GLY A 19 4.47 4.98 1.72
C GLY A 19 4.01 4.12 0.55
N LEU A 20 3.82 2.82 0.77
CA LEU A 20 3.29 1.91 -0.24
C LEU A 20 1.85 2.26 -0.60
N PHE A 21 1.02 2.61 0.39
CA PHE A 21 -0.36 3.05 0.16
C PHE A 21 -0.40 4.34 -0.67
N ALA A 22 0.41 5.34 -0.31
CA ALA A 22 0.55 6.58 -1.09
C ALA A 22 1.03 6.30 -2.52
N TYR A 23 1.95 5.37 -2.71
CA TYR A 23 2.42 4.96 -4.04
C TYR A 23 1.28 4.32 -4.87
N THR A 24 0.43 3.50 -4.28
CA THR A 24 -0.75 2.93 -4.96
C THR A 24 -1.88 3.94 -5.23
N LEU A 25 -1.87 5.08 -4.55
CA LEU A 25 -2.78 6.20 -4.80
C LEU A 25 -2.23 7.17 -5.85
N ARG A 26 -0.93 7.14 -6.11
CA ARG A 26 -0.31 7.92 -7.18
C ARG A 26 -0.87 7.41 -8.52
N LYS A 27 -1.87 8.11 -9.04
CA LYS A 27 -2.42 7.87 -10.38
C LYS A 27 -1.26 7.88 -11.38
N THR A 28 -1.01 6.74 -12.01
CA THR A 28 -0.28 6.71 -13.28
C THR A 28 -1.01 7.61 -14.26
N ALA A 29 -0.23 8.41 -15.00
CA ALA A 29 -0.71 9.47 -15.90
C ALA A 29 -1.95 9.05 -16.73
N PRO A 30 -2.88 9.98 -17.02
CA PRO A 30 -4.08 9.66 -17.77
C PRO A 30 -3.71 9.04 -19.12
N ALA A 31 -4.26 7.84 -19.39
CA ALA A 31 -4.06 7.15 -20.64
C ALA A 31 -4.59 8.00 -21.82
N PRO A 32 -3.83 8.13 -22.92
CA PRO A 32 -4.26 8.92 -24.08
C PRO A 32 -5.31 8.17 -24.91
N ALA A 33 -6.58 8.56 -24.75
CA ALA A 33 -7.71 8.35 -25.67
C ALA A 33 -8.04 6.89 -26.11
N PRO A 34 -9.09 6.70 -26.94
CA PRO A 34 -10.25 5.87 -26.60
C PRO A 34 -9.93 4.37 -26.48
N VAL A 35 -10.21 3.84 -25.30
CA VAL A 35 -9.88 2.48 -24.84
C VAL A 35 -10.46 1.42 -25.80
N LYS A 36 -9.59 0.70 -26.53
CA LYS A 36 -9.98 -0.52 -27.24
C LYS A 36 -10.44 -1.55 -26.20
N LYS A 37 -11.44 -2.38 -26.50
CA LYS A 37 -11.95 -3.41 -25.55
C LYS A 37 -10.87 -4.34 -24.97
N ALA A 38 -9.75 -4.49 -25.67
CA ALA A 38 -8.57 -5.21 -25.18
C ALA A 38 -7.87 -4.50 -24.01
N GLU A 39 -7.76 -3.16 -24.06
CA GLU A 39 -7.15 -2.34 -23.00
C GLU A 39 -8.03 -2.27 -21.75
N LEU A 40 -9.36 -2.41 -21.87
CA LEU A 40 -10.24 -2.49 -20.70
C LEU A 40 -9.90 -3.69 -19.80
N ARG A 41 -9.59 -4.85 -20.40
CA ARG A 41 -9.18 -6.04 -19.65
C ARG A 41 -7.82 -5.87 -18.98
N GLU A 42 -6.90 -5.18 -19.66
CA GLU A 42 -5.59 -4.85 -19.08
C GLU A 42 -5.70 -3.84 -17.94
N LEU A 43 -6.62 -2.87 -18.04
CA LEU A 43 -6.90 -1.91 -16.98
C LEU A 43 -7.54 -2.58 -15.76
N GLU A 44 -8.49 -3.50 -15.96
CA GLU A 44 -9.07 -4.33 -14.88
C GLU A 44 -8.00 -5.17 -14.19
N ALA A 45 -7.11 -5.82 -14.94
CA ALA A 45 -6.00 -6.59 -14.38
C ALA A 45 -5.07 -5.72 -13.53
N ARG A 46 -4.68 -4.53 -14.04
CA ARG A 46 -3.84 -3.57 -13.30
C ARG A 46 -4.53 -3.00 -12.07
N GLN A 47 -5.84 -2.77 -12.12
CA GLN A 47 -6.63 -2.34 -10.96
C GLN A 47 -6.70 -3.42 -9.89
N ALA A 48 -6.90 -4.68 -10.28
CA ALA A 48 -6.89 -5.81 -9.36
C ALA A 48 -5.52 -5.95 -8.66
N GLU A 49 -4.43 -5.78 -9.39
CA GLU A 49 -3.07 -5.78 -8.84
C GLU A 49 -2.81 -4.60 -7.90
N THR A 50 -3.29 -3.41 -8.26
CA THR A 50 -3.22 -2.21 -7.41
C THR A 50 -4.01 -2.39 -6.11
N ASN A 51 -5.18 -3.04 -6.17
CA ASN A 51 -5.97 -3.35 -4.98
C ASN A 51 -5.27 -4.36 -4.06
N LYS A 52 -4.58 -5.37 -4.61
CA LYS A 52 -3.75 -6.29 -3.81
C LYS A 52 -2.62 -5.53 -3.09
N LEU A 53 -1.95 -4.61 -3.79
CA LEU A 53 -0.92 -3.76 -3.21
C LEU A 53 -1.46 -2.84 -2.12
N ARG A 54 -2.68 -2.29 -2.28
CA ARG A 54 -3.36 -1.50 -1.24
C ARG A 54 -3.67 -2.33 0.00
N ILE A 55 -4.12 -3.56 -0.17
CA ILE A 55 -4.39 -4.48 0.95
C ILE A 55 -3.09 -4.82 1.67
N ALA A 56 -2.02 -5.15 0.94
CA ALA A 56 -0.71 -5.40 1.54
C ALA A 56 -0.18 -4.18 2.31
N ALA A 57 -0.35 -2.98 1.77
CA ALA A 57 -0.01 -1.73 2.43
C ALA A 57 -0.84 -1.53 3.71
N ALA A 58 -2.16 -1.75 3.66
CA ALA A 58 -3.05 -1.63 4.81
C ALA A 58 -2.67 -2.62 5.92
N VAL A 59 -2.36 -3.88 5.57
CA VAL A 59 -1.88 -4.87 6.54
C VAL A 59 -0.57 -4.44 7.17
N GLY A 60 0.38 -3.92 6.39
CA GLY A 60 1.65 -3.38 6.91
C GLY A 60 1.46 -2.25 7.91
N VAL A 61 0.53 -1.32 7.64
CA VAL A 61 0.18 -0.23 8.57
C VAL A 61 -0.46 -0.78 9.85
N VAL A 62 -1.42 -1.71 9.74
CA VAL A 62 -2.11 -2.28 10.91
C VAL A 62 -1.14 -3.04 11.80
N VAL A 63 -0.26 -3.86 11.22
CA VAL A 63 0.78 -4.59 11.97
C VAL A 63 1.76 -3.62 12.62
N GLY A 64 2.23 -2.60 11.90
CA GLY A 64 3.11 -1.57 12.45
C GLY A 64 2.48 -0.82 13.63
N ALA A 65 1.22 -0.41 13.50
CA ALA A 65 0.46 0.23 14.56
C ALA A 65 0.25 -0.68 15.78
N ALA A 66 -0.07 -1.96 15.55
CA ALA A 66 -0.23 -2.94 16.64
C ALA A 66 1.08 -3.15 17.41
N LEU A 67 2.22 -3.21 16.71
CA LEU A 67 3.54 -3.31 17.34
C LEU A 67 3.88 -2.07 18.18
N MET A 68 3.53 -0.86 17.72
CA MET A 68 3.75 0.38 18.49
C MET A 68 2.85 0.49 19.73
N VAL A 69 1.63 -0.06 19.69
CA VAL A 69 0.71 -0.08 20.84
C VAL A 69 1.15 -1.10 21.90
N LEU A 70 1.78 -2.21 21.47
CA LEU A 70 2.20 -3.30 22.34
C LEU A 70 3.63 -3.11 22.93
N SER A 71 4.42 -2.18 22.39
CA SER A 71 5.83 -1.96 22.72
C SER A 71 6.11 -1.02 23.90
#